data_AF-L1NH18-F1
#
_entry.id   AF-L1NH18-F1
#
_cell.length_a   1.000
_cell.length_b   1.000
_cell.length_c   1.000
_cell.angle_alpha   90.00
_cell.angle_beta   90.00
_cell.angle_gamma   90.00
#
_symmetry.space_group_name_H-M   'P 1'
#
loop_
_entity.id
_entity.type
_entity.pdbx_description
1 polymer ?
#
loop_
_entity_poly.entity_id
_entity_poly.type
_entity_poly.pdbx_seq_one_letter_code
_entity_poly.pdbx_strand_id
1 'polypeptide(L)'
;MNGETFSHVTVLLNEAVDALNVVSDGIYVDGTFGRGGHSRLILSKLGENGRLIVFDKDPQAVAVAQELARQDSRVSVVHDGFSSFQTALDALGIGKIDGALFDLGISSPQIDDGSRGFSFRFDAPLDMRMDTTRGMSAAQWLAVADENEICEVIRNYGEERFARPIARAIVAQRGAKRPYSRARPRSGDADVSGRSDFHQP
;
A
#
# COMPACT_ATOMS: atom_id res chain seq x y z
N MET A 1 22.17 7.08 22.21
CA MET A 1 21.37 8.16 21.60
C MET A 1 20.03 7.56 21.22
N ASN A 2 18.97 8.30 21.52
CA ASN A 2 17.59 7.81 21.70
C ASN A 2 17.07 6.99 20.52
N GLY A 3 16.62 5.76 20.82
CA GLY A 3 15.77 5.01 19.92
C GLY A 3 14.38 5.63 19.96
N GLU A 4 14.09 6.51 19.02
CA GLU A 4 12.71 6.92 18.78
C GLU A 4 11.95 5.70 18.24
N THR A 5 11.20 5.04 19.11
CA THR A 5 10.10 4.18 18.69
C THR A 5 9.10 5.07 17.96
N PHE A 6 9.12 5.02 16.63
CA PHE A 6 8.07 5.58 15.79
C PHE A 6 6.73 4.94 16.19
N SER A 7 5.99 5.61 17.07
CA SER A 7 4.64 5.21 17.44
C SER A 7 3.71 5.69 16.34
N HIS A 8 3.31 4.76 15.47
CA HIS A 8 2.32 5.04 14.46
C HIS A 8 0.98 5.34 15.13
N VAL A 9 0.50 6.57 15.00
CA VAL A 9 -0.85 6.96 15.44
C VAL A 9 -1.83 6.58 14.34
N THR A 10 -2.69 5.62 14.61
CA THR A 10 -3.74 5.20 13.67
C THR A 10 -4.78 6.30 13.49
N VAL A 11 -5.09 6.63 12.22
CA VAL A 11 -6.08 7.64 11.86
C VAL A 11 -7.49 7.15 12.22
N LEU A 12 -8.30 8.02 12.84
CA LEU A 12 -9.69 7.73 13.25
C LEU A 12 -9.84 6.38 13.98
N LEU A 13 -8.87 6.07 14.86
CA LEU A 13 -8.79 4.78 15.52
C LEU A 13 -10.08 4.43 16.28
N ASN A 14 -10.56 5.35 17.12
CA ASN A 14 -11.73 5.09 17.96
C ASN A 14 -13.01 5.12 17.13
N GLU A 15 -13.16 6.13 16.27
CA GLU A 15 -14.35 6.34 15.46
C GLU A 15 -14.61 5.14 14.52
N ALA A 16 -13.57 4.63 13.87
CA ALA A 16 -13.68 3.49 12.97
C ALA A 16 -14.05 2.20 13.71
N VAL A 17 -13.47 1.96 14.90
CA VAL A 17 -13.78 0.75 15.68
C VAL A 17 -15.12 0.85 16.40
N ASP A 18 -15.52 2.04 16.84
CA ASP A 18 -16.84 2.26 17.45
C ASP A 18 -17.96 2.06 16.43
N ALA A 19 -17.76 2.47 15.17
CA ALA A 19 -18.69 2.23 14.07
C ALA A 19 -18.91 0.73 13.76
N LEU A 20 -17.95 -0.14 14.08
CA LEU A 20 -18.10 -1.59 13.92
C LEU A 20 -19.07 -2.23 14.93
N ASN A 21 -19.42 -1.50 16.00
CA ASN A 21 -20.29 -2.00 17.08
C ASN A 21 -19.89 -3.42 17.53
N VAL A 22 -18.62 -3.55 17.95
CA VAL A 22 -17.99 -4.86 18.22
C VAL A 22 -18.78 -5.66 19.25
N VAL A 23 -19.24 -6.85 18.86
CA VAL A 23 -19.87 -7.84 19.75
C VAL A 23 -18.84 -8.88 20.18
N SER A 24 -18.90 -9.34 21.43
CA SER A 24 -17.84 -10.13 22.06
C SER A 24 -17.49 -11.42 21.31
N ASP A 25 -18.50 -12.17 20.87
CA ASP A 25 -18.31 -13.46 20.19
C ASP A 25 -18.40 -13.33 18.67
N GLY A 26 -18.24 -12.11 18.14
CA GLY A 26 -18.34 -11.83 16.72
C GLY A 26 -17.07 -12.16 15.95
N ILE A 27 -17.21 -12.22 14.62
CA ILE A 27 -16.14 -12.44 13.66
C ILE A 27 -15.91 -11.15 12.89
N TYR A 28 -14.72 -10.57 13.03
CA TYR A 28 -14.36 -9.30 12.39
C TYR A 28 -13.20 -9.48 11.43
N VAL A 29 -13.18 -8.64 10.40
CA VAL A 29 -12.08 -8.56 9.45
C VAL A 29 -11.41 -7.19 9.51
N ASP A 30 -10.09 -7.17 9.65
CA ASP A 30 -9.26 -6.00 9.34
C ASP A 30 -8.57 -6.27 7.98
N GLY A 31 -9.05 -5.62 6.93
CA GLY A 31 -8.60 -5.84 5.55
C GLY A 31 -7.26 -5.20 5.21
N THR A 32 -6.70 -4.40 6.12
CA THR A 32 -5.55 -3.52 5.92
C THR A 32 -4.76 -3.41 7.22
N PHE A 33 -4.29 -4.55 7.74
CA PHE A 33 -3.69 -4.65 9.07
C PHE A 33 -2.64 -3.57 9.35
N GLY A 34 -1.70 -3.37 8.42
CA GLY A 34 -0.63 -2.37 8.51
C GLY A 34 0.29 -2.61 9.70
N ARG A 35 0.01 -1.93 10.82
CA ARG A 35 0.70 -2.14 12.11
C ARG A 35 -0.24 -2.61 13.23
N GLY A 36 -1.52 -2.79 12.90
CA GLY A 36 -2.57 -3.40 13.69
C GLY A 36 -3.08 -2.55 14.84
N GLY A 37 -3.11 -1.22 14.67
CA GLY A 37 -3.76 -0.31 15.62
C GLY A 37 -5.24 -0.61 15.77
N HIS A 38 -6.00 -0.60 14.65
CA HIS A 38 -7.42 -0.98 14.65
C HIS A 38 -7.61 -2.43 15.10
N SER A 39 -6.86 -3.38 14.54
CA SER A 39 -6.86 -4.79 14.96
C SER A 39 -6.75 -4.99 16.47
N ARG A 40 -5.80 -4.32 17.15
CA ARG A 40 -5.63 -4.45 18.61
C ARG A 40 -6.82 -3.88 19.37
N LEU A 41 -7.39 -2.77 18.91
CA LEU A 41 -8.56 -2.17 19.54
C LEU A 41 -9.80 -3.06 19.35
N ILE A 42 -10.01 -3.63 18.17
CA ILE A 42 -11.07 -4.62 17.92
C ILE A 42 -10.87 -5.83 18.84
N LEU A 43 -9.66 -6.40 18.86
CA LEU A 43 -9.32 -7.58 19.66
C LEU A 43 -9.51 -7.36 21.18
N SER A 44 -9.30 -6.13 21.66
CA SER A 44 -9.55 -5.76 23.06
C SER A 44 -11.04 -5.75 23.45
N LYS A 45 -11.94 -5.62 22.46
CA LYS A 45 -13.40 -5.65 22.65
C LYS A 45 -14.00 -7.04 22.42
N LEU A 46 -13.26 -7.96 21.81
CA LEU A 46 -13.67 -9.34 21.62
C LEU A 46 -13.56 -10.15 22.91
N GLY A 47 -14.48 -11.09 23.10
CA GLY A 47 -14.43 -12.14 24.12
C GLY A 47 -13.60 -13.34 23.66
N GLU A 48 -13.60 -14.41 24.45
CA GLU A 48 -12.80 -15.61 24.19
C GLU A 48 -13.23 -16.35 22.92
N ASN A 49 -14.51 -16.28 22.54
CA ASN A 49 -15.03 -16.92 21.31
C ASN A 49 -15.02 -16.00 20.09
N GLY A 50 -14.65 -14.72 20.26
CA GLY A 50 -14.51 -13.78 19.16
C GLY A 50 -13.38 -14.18 18.22
N ARG A 51 -13.45 -13.74 16.97
CA ARG A 51 -12.42 -14.00 15.96
C ARG A 51 -12.06 -12.73 15.22
N LEU A 52 -10.77 -12.56 14.94
CA LEU A 52 -10.26 -11.47 14.13
C LEU A 52 -9.45 -12.04 12.98
N ILE A 53 -9.83 -11.72 11.75
CA ILE A 53 -9.12 -12.11 10.54
C ILE A 53 -8.43 -10.87 10.01
N VAL A 54 -7.12 -10.93 9.85
CA VAL A 54 -6.32 -9.78 9.42
C VAL A 54 -5.70 -10.07 8.06
N PHE A 55 -5.83 -9.13 7.13
CA PHE A 55 -5.26 -9.17 5.80
C PHE A 55 -4.17 -8.12 5.67
N ASP A 56 -3.05 -8.49 5.06
CA ASP A 56 -2.13 -7.53 4.50
C ASP A 56 -1.33 -8.16 3.35
N LYS A 57 -1.00 -7.35 2.36
CA LYS A 57 -0.13 -7.72 1.24
C LYS A 57 1.35 -7.57 1.60
N ASP A 58 1.67 -6.67 2.53
CA ASP A 58 3.03 -6.31 2.89
C ASP A 58 3.65 -7.35 3.83
N PRO A 59 4.75 -8.03 3.42
CA PRO A 59 5.41 -9.03 4.25
C PRO A 59 5.83 -8.51 5.63
N GLN A 60 6.17 -7.22 5.76
CA GLN A 60 6.51 -6.62 7.05
C GLN A 60 5.28 -6.51 7.96
N ALA A 61 4.13 -6.13 7.41
CA ALA A 61 2.87 -6.08 8.14
C ALA A 61 2.41 -7.49 8.55
N VAL A 62 2.53 -8.45 7.64
CA VAL A 62 2.24 -9.87 7.90
C VAL A 62 3.12 -10.42 9.02
N ALA A 63 4.41 -10.08 9.09
CA ALA A 63 5.28 -10.53 10.18
C ALA A 63 4.79 -10.03 11.55
N VAL A 64 4.33 -8.78 11.62
CA VAL A 64 3.74 -8.20 12.84
C VAL A 64 2.40 -8.85 13.17
N ALA A 65 1.57 -9.16 12.18
CA ALA A 65 0.31 -9.89 12.37
C ALA A 65 0.54 -11.32 12.90
N GLN A 66 1.56 -12.01 12.39
CA GLN A 66 1.94 -13.34 12.83
C GLN A 66 2.48 -13.34 14.27
N GLU A 67 3.13 -12.27 14.71
CA GLU A 67 3.47 -12.09 16.13
C GLU A 67 2.21 -11.95 16.99
N LEU A 68 1.25 -11.13 16.55
CA LEU A 68 -0.02 -10.96 17.26
C LEU A 68 -0.79 -12.29 17.36
N ALA A 69 -0.85 -13.07 16.27
CA ALA A 69 -1.51 -14.37 16.26
C ALA A 69 -0.83 -15.44 17.11
N ARG A 70 0.48 -15.33 17.35
CA ARG A 70 1.19 -16.19 18.30
C ARG A 70 0.85 -15.86 19.76
N GLN A 71 0.38 -14.64 20.03
CA GLN A 71 0.01 -14.17 21.36
C GLN A 71 -1.49 -14.33 21.64
N ASP A 72 -2.32 -14.34 20.59
CA ASP A 72 -3.77 -14.44 20.71
C ASP A 72 -4.34 -15.39 19.65
N SER A 73 -4.86 -16.54 20.09
CA SER A 73 -5.39 -17.60 19.23
C SER A 73 -6.66 -17.20 18.46
N ARG A 74 -7.28 -16.06 18.80
CA ARG A 74 -8.45 -15.53 18.10
C ARG A 74 -8.09 -14.91 16.74
N VAL A 75 -6.81 -14.66 16.51
CA VAL A 75 -6.31 -13.98 15.31
C VAL A 75 -5.92 -14.98 14.22
N SER A 76 -6.45 -14.79 13.02
CA SER A 76 -6.06 -15.50 11.80
C SER A 76 -5.43 -14.52 10.82
N VAL A 77 -4.25 -14.86 10.28
CA VAL A 77 -3.50 -13.98 9.38
C VAL A 77 -3.60 -14.48 7.94
N VAL A 78 -3.95 -13.59 7.02
CA VAL A 78 -3.97 -13.84 5.58
C VAL A 78 -2.95 -12.93 4.91
N HIS A 79 -1.86 -13.51 4.37
CA HIS A 79 -0.90 -12.78 3.53
C HIS A 79 -1.45 -12.62 2.12
N ASP A 80 -2.43 -11.74 1.98
CA ASP A 80 -2.98 -11.38 0.69
C ASP A 80 -3.72 -10.04 0.74
N GLY A 81 -4.18 -9.58 -0.43
CA GLY A 81 -5.08 -8.44 -0.50
C GLY A 81 -6.48 -8.73 -0.02
N PHE A 82 -7.18 -7.70 0.43
CA PHE A 82 -8.63 -7.74 0.59
C PHE A 82 -9.39 -8.09 -0.71
N SER A 83 -8.76 -8.11 -1.88
CA SER A 83 -9.39 -8.63 -3.10
C SER A 83 -9.66 -10.14 -3.05
N SER A 84 -8.93 -10.91 -2.23
CA SER A 84 -9.17 -12.34 -2.02
C SER A 84 -10.08 -12.64 -0.82
N PHE A 85 -10.74 -11.62 -0.28
CA PHE A 85 -11.57 -11.68 0.93
C PHE A 85 -12.48 -12.90 1.00
N GLN A 86 -13.34 -13.11 -0.01
CA GLN A 86 -14.28 -14.22 -0.01
C GLN A 86 -13.57 -15.57 0.00
N THR A 87 -12.60 -15.76 -0.91
CA THR A 87 -11.83 -17.02 -1.02
C THR A 87 -11.09 -17.35 0.28
N ALA A 88 -10.52 -16.35 0.95
CA ALA A 88 -9.82 -16.54 2.21
C ALA A 88 -10.78 -16.88 3.36
N LEU A 89 -11.95 -16.23 3.44
CA LEU A 89 -12.96 -16.56 4.44
C LEU A 89 -13.52 -17.98 4.24
N ASP A 90 -13.78 -18.37 3.00
CA ASP A 90 -14.24 -19.73 2.67
C ASP A 90 -13.22 -20.79 3.11
N ALA A 91 -11.93 -20.55 2.87
CA ALA A 91 -10.84 -21.44 3.30
C ALA A 91 -10.73 -21.56 4.82
N LEU A 92 -11.15 -20.52 5.57
CA LEU A 92 -11.22 -20.51 7.03
C LEU A 92 -12.55 -21.07 7.57
N GLY A 93 -13.46 -21.52 6.69
CA GLY A 93 -14.78 -22.03 7.05
C GLY A 93 -15.73 -20.95 7.59
N ILE A 94 -15.53 -19.68 7.19
CA ILE A 94 -16.30 -18.54 7.67
C ILE A 94 -17.33 -18.14 6.61
N GLY A 95 -18.60 -18.47 6.85
CA GLY A 95 -19.70 -18.08 5.96
C GLY A 95 -20.33 -16.71 6.26
N LYS A 96 -20.05 -16.13 7.44
CA LYS A 96 -20.59 -14.84 7.87
C LYS A 96 -19.61 -14.13 8.79
N ILE A 97 -19.56 -12.81 8.68
CA ILE A 97 -18.84 -11.90 9.57
C ILE A 97 -19.81 -10.87 10.17
N ASP A 98 -19.41 -10.28 11.29
CA ASP A 98 -20.16 -9.24 12.00
C ASP A 98 -19.69 -7.83 11.66
N GLY A 99 -18.47 -7.69 11.13
CA GLY A 99 -17.98 -6.42 10.61
C GLY A 99 -16.65 -6.55 9.86
N ALA A 100 -16.36 -5.58 9.00
CA ALA A 100 -15.08 -5.45 8.31
C ALA A 100 -14.62 -3.99 8.31
N LEU A 101 -13.32 -3.79 8.49
CA LEU A 101 -12.66 -2.48 8.45
C LEU A 101 -11.61 -2.47 7.34
N PHE A 102 -11.56 -1.37 6.58
CA PHE A 102 -10.58 -1.12 5.54
C PHE A 102 -10.06 0.32 5.67
N ASP A 103 -8.83 0.45 6.13
CA ASP A 103 -8.05 1.70 6.17
C ASP A 103 -7.22 1.78 4.89
N LEU A 104 -7.81 2.35 3.85
CA LEU A 104 -7.21 2.38 2.52
C LEU A 104 -6.12 3.45 2.43
N GLY A 105 -4.94 3.02 1.99
CA GLY A 105 -3.82 3.92 1.75
C GLY A 105 -2.49 3.20 1.82
N ILE A 106 -1.44 4.00 2.00
CA ILE A 106 -0.08 3.54 2.27
C ILE A 106 0.26 3.87 3.72
N SER A 107 1.01 2.99 4.36
CA SER A 107 1.44 3.18 5.75
C SER A 107 2.72 4.02 5.82
N SER A 108 2.95 4.71 6.96
CA SER A 108 4.18 5.50 7.15
C SER A 108 5.46 4.70 6.90
N PRO A 109 5.60 3.44 7.36
CA PRO A 109 6.77 2.63 7.04
C PRO A 109 7.02 2.42 5.54
N GLN A 110 5.97 2.40 4.71
CA GLN A 110 6.13 2.30 3.25
C GLN A 110 6.68 3.61 2.64
N ILE A 111 6.41 4.76 3.26
CA ILE A 111 6.91 6.07 2.85
C ILE A 111 8.29 6.39 3.43
N ASP A 112 8.51 6.05 4.69
CA ASP A 112 9.71 6.43 5.45
C ASP A 112 10.88 5.48 5.20
N ASP A 113 10.61 4.21 4.87
CA ASP A 113 11.62 3.30 4.36
C ASP A 113 11.86 3.58 2.88
N GLY A 114 12.91 4.37 2.60
CA GLY A 114 13.29 4.71 1.24
C GLY A 114 13.47 3.49 0.33
N SER A 115 13.89 2.33 0.85
CA SER A 115 14.11 1.12 0.04
C SER A 115 12.84 0.60 -0.64
N ARG A 116 11.66 0.98 -0.15
CA ARG A 116 10.35 0.62 -0.70
C ARG A 116 9.98 1.38 -1.97
N GLY A 117 10.65 2.51 -2.24
CA GLY A 117 10.49 3.25 -3.49
C GLY A 117 9.19 4.02 -3.65
N PHE A 118 8.38 4.19 -2.59
CA PHE A 118 7.14 5.00 -2.64
C PHE A 118 7.39 6.51 -2.51
N SER A 119 8.58 6.93 -2.10
CA SER A 119 8.90 8.33 -1.85
C SER A 119 10.02 8.84 -2.75
N PHE A 120 9.80 10.00 -3.37
CA PHE A 120 10.83 10.71 -4.14
C PHE A 120 11.90 11.39 -3.27
N ARG A 121 11.73 11.40 -1.94
CA ARG A 121 12.66 12.01 -0.98
C ARG A 121 14.00 11.26 -0.91
N PHE A 122 14.00 9.97 -1.22
CA PHE A 122 15.16 9.09 -1.09
C PHE A 122 15.66 8.62 -2.45
N ASP A 123 16.98 8.53 -2.63
CA ASP A 123 17.57 7.88 -3.80
C ASP A 123 17.58 6.36 -3.60
N ALA A 124 16.48 5.71 -3.95
CA ALA A 124 16.25 4.28 -3.74
C ALA A 124 15.60 3.62 -4.97
N PRO A 125 15.59 2.28 -5.09
CA PRO A 125 14.94 1.60 -6.21
C PRO A 125 13.48 2.05 -6.40
N LEU A 126 13.06 2.25 -7.64
CA LEU A 126 11.65 2.54 -7.96
C LEU A 126 10.84 1.24 -7.94
N ASP A 127 10.50 0.76 -6.74
CA ASP A 127 9.74 -0.48 -6.54
C ASP A 127 8.23 -0.23 -6.49
N MET A 128 7.75 0.47 -5.45
CA MET A 128 6.33 0.82 -5.20
C MET A 128 5.38 -0.38 -4.99
N ARG A 129 5.89 -1.61 -4.83
CA ARG A 129 5.03 -2.74 -4.44
C ARG A 129 4.80 -2.77 -2.93
N MET A 130 3.52 -2.92 -2.55
CA MET A 130 3.17 -3.28 -1.18
C MET A 130 3.68 -4.69 -0.87
N ASP A 131 3.44 -5.64 -1.78
CA ASP A 131 3.98 -7.00 -1.70
C ASP A 131 5.22 -7.15 -2.57
N THR A 132 6.40 -7.16 -1.94
CA THR A 132 7.67 -7.31 -2.67
C THR A 132 7.96 -8.73 -3.13
N THR A 133 7.17 -9.73 -2.70
CA THR A 133 7.41 -11.15 -3.02
C THR A 133 6.85 -11.55 -4.39
N ARG A 134 5.96 -10.76 -4.97
CA ARG A 134 5.28 -11.04 -6.24
C ARG A 134 4.99 -9.76 -7.03
N GLY A 135 4.48 -9.94 -8.25
CA GLY A 135 4.10 -8.82 -9.12
C GLY A 135 5.28 -8.09 -9.76
N MET A 136 4.97 -7.00 -10.45
CA MET A 136 5.90 -6.18 -11.22
C MET A 136 6.16 -4.86 -10.48
N SER A 137 7.43 -4.49 -10.33
CA SER A 137 7.81 -3.17 -9.79
C SER A 137 7.46 -2.04 -10.75
N ALA A 138 7.33 -0.81 -10.22
CA ALA A 138 7.12 0.38 -11.03
C ALA A 138 8.23 0.59 -12.08
N ALA A 139 9.50 0.36 -11.71
CA ALA A 139 10.63 0.40 -12.66
C ALA A 139 10.47 -0.61 -13.81
N GLN A 140 10.09 -1.85 -13.50
CA GLN A 140 9.86 -2.89 -14.52
C GLN A 140 8.68 -2.55 -15.43
N TRP A 141 7.60 -2.03 -14.87
CA TRP A 141 6.43 -1.62 -15.63
C TRP A 141 6.75 -0.46 -16.59
N LEU A 142 7.43 0.59 -16.10
CA LEU A 142 7.86 1.71 -16.95
C LEU A 142 8.85 1.29 -18.05
N ALA A 143 9.59 0.19 -17.85
CA ALA A 143 10.49 -0.34 -18.86
C ALA A 143 9.77 -0.97 -20.06
N VAL A 144 8.50 -1.40 -19.91
CA VAL A 144 7.78 -2.15 -20.94
C VAL A 144 6.46 -1.52 -21.40
N ALA A 145 5.78 -0.76 -20.53
CA ALA A 145 4.48 -0.16 -20.83
C ALA A 145 4.54 0.83 -22.00
N ASP A 146 3.49 0.91 -22.81
CA ASP A 146 3.46 1.87 -23.91
C ASP A 146 3.11 3.30 -23.45
N GLU A 147 3.27 4.29 -24.35
CA GLU A 147 2.98 5.70 -24.01
C GLU A 147 1.52 5.93 -23.62
N ASN A 148 0.58 5.22 -24.25
CA ASN A 148 -0.84 5.38 -23.99
C ASN A 148 -1.20 4.81 -22.62
N GLU A 149 -0.72 3.61 -22.29
CA GLU A 149 -0.91 2.98 -20.98
C GLU A 149 -0.37 3.87 -19.86
N ILE A 150 0.85 4.41 -20.03
CA ILE A 150 1.45 5.32 -19.05
C ILE A 150 0.60 6.60 -18.91
N CYS A 151 0.14 7.16 -20.03
CA CYS A 151 -0.72 8.35 -20.02
C CYS A 151 -2.05 8.08 -19.32
N GLU A 152 -2.68 6.93 -19.54
CA GLU A 152 -3.95 6.57 -18.90
C GLU A 152 -3.80 6.40 -17.40
N VAL A 153 -2.74 5.72 -16.95
CA VAL A 153 -2.45 5.54 -15.52
C VAL A 153 -2.24 6.90 -14.84
N ILE A 154 -1.40 7.77 -15.40
CA ILE A 154 -1.12 9.09 -14.81
C ILE A 154 -2.36 9.98 -14.80
N ARG A 155 -3.19 9.93 -15.86
CA ARG A 155 -4.42 10.72 -15.94
C ARG A 155 -5.48 10.23 -14.96
N ASN A 156 -5.76 8.93 -14.95
CA ASN A 156 -6.92 8.38 -14.27
C ASN A 156 -6.66 8.17 -12.77
N TYR A 157 -5.44 7.79 -12.38
CA TYR A 157 -5.09 7.54 -10.98
C TYR A 157 -4.29 8.68 -10.33
N GLY A 158 -3.61 9.51 -11.13
CA GLY A 158 -2.91 10.69 -10.64
C GLY A 158 -3.69 12.00 -10.79
N GLU A 159 -4.84 11.97 -11.48
CA GLU A 159 -5.66 13.16 -11.82
C GLU A 159 -4.85 14.29 -12.49
N GLU A 160 -3.79 13.94 -13.23
CA GLU A 160 -2.81 14.89 -13.77
C GLU A 160 -3.16 15.36 -15.19
N ARG A 161 -3.27 16.68 -15.36
CA ARG A 161 -3.60 17.34 -16.64
C ARG A 161 -2.49 17.21 -17.67
N PHE A 162 -1.25 17.14 -17.22
CA PHE A 162 -0.04 16.97 -18.03
C PHE A 162 0.32 15.49 -18.26
N ALA A 163 -0.62 14.55 -18.10
CA ALA A 163 -0.37 13.12 -18.25
C ALA A 163 0.31 12.75 -19.58
N ARG A 164 -0.14 13.35 -20.69
CA ARG A 164 0.42 13.06 -22.02
C ARG A 164 1.87 13.54 -22.20
N PRO A 165 2.21 14.82 -21.93
CA PRO A 165 3.61 15.25 -21.99
C PRO A 165 4.51 14.48 -21.00
N ILE A 166 4.02 14.10 -19.82
CA ILE A 166 4.77 13.28 -18.86
C ILE A 166 5.05 11.89 -19.44
N ALA A 167 4.02 11.17 -19.94
CA ALA A 167 4.18 9.85 -20.52
C ALA A 167 5.17 9.85 -21.69
N ARG A 168 5.10 10.87 -22.57
CA ARG A 168 6.03 11.05 -23.67
C ARG A 168 7.47 11.25 -23.19
N ALA A 169 7.68 12.06 -22.14
CA ALA A 169 9.01 12.26 -21.55
C ALA A 169 9.57 10.95 -21.00
N ILE A 170 8.73 10.15 -20.32
CA ILE A 170 9.12 8.86 -19.77
C ILE A 170 9.59 7.91 -20.87
N VAL A 171 8.82 7.77 -21.95
CA VAL A 171 9.15 6.89 -23.08
C VAL A 171 10.38 7.38 -23.85
N ALA A 172 10.54 8.69 -24.04
CA ALA A 172 11.72 9.26 -24.67
C ALA A 172 13.00 8.95 -23.88
N GLN A 173 12.96 9.09 -22.55
CA GLN A 173 14.08 8.78 -21.67
C GLN A 173 14.44 7.28 -21.72
N ARG A 174 13.43 6.39 -21.76
CA ARG A 174 13.63 4.95 -21.97
C ARG A 174 14.35 4.67 -23.29
N GLY A 175 13.94 5.29 -24.39
CA GLY A 175 14.57 5.14 -25.71
C GLY A 175 16.05 5.56 -25.74
N ALA A 176 16.42 6.55 -24.92
CA ALA A 176 17.80 6.99 -24.72
C ALA A 176 18.66 6.04 -23.84
N LYS A 177 18.16 4.82 -23.56
CA LYS A 177 18.79 3.82 -22.67
C LYS A 177 19.07 4.33 -21.25
N ARG A 178 18.21 5.22 -20.73
CA ARG A 178 18.27 5.75 -19.36
C ARG A 178 17.01 5.35 -18.55
N PRO A 179 16.78 4.06 -18.28
CA PRO A 179 15.54 3.60 -17.64
C PRO A 179 15.38 4.15 -16.22
N TYR A 180 14.14 4.47 -15.84
CA TYR A 180 13.77 4.82 -14.46
C TYR A 180 13.95 3.61 -13.55
N SER A 181 15.08 3.58 -12.85
CA SER A 181 15.42 2.51 -11.88
C SER A 181 15.40 3.01 -10.43
N ARG A 182 15.27 4.33 -10.24
CA ARG A 182 15.38 5.02 -8.96
C ARG A 182 14.17 5.92 -8.76
N ALA A 183 13.66 5.99 -7.52
CA ALA A 183 12.51 6.80 -7.17
C ALA A 183 12.82 8.29 -7.33
N ARG A 184 13.95 8.77 -6.78
CA ARG A 184 14.38 10.15 -6.98
C ARG A 184 14.89 10.37 -8.42
N PRO A 185 14.30 11.31 -9.18
CA PRO A 185 14.82 11.69 -10.50
C PRO A 185 16.22 12.30 -10.37
N ARG A 186 17.15 11.98 -11.26
CA ARG A 186 18.47 12.61 -11.30
C ARG A 186 18.40 13.91 -12.10
N SER A 187 19.22 14.88 -11.72
CA SER A 187 19.45 16.09 -12.53
C SER A 187 19.91 15.69 -13.94
N GLY A 188 19.08 15.97 -14.94
CA GLY A 188 19.27 15.55 -16.34
C GLY A 188 18.24 14.55 -16.88
N ASP A 189 17.38 13.96 -16.02
CA ASP A 189 16.26 13.11 -16.43
C ASP A 189 15.05 13.93 -16.93
N ALA A 190 14.97 15.20 -16.52
CA ALA A 190 13.88 16.12 -16.88
C ALA A 190 14.23 17.08 -18.02
N ASP A 191 15.31 16.85 -18.77
CA ASP A 191 15.72 17.77 -19.84
C ASP A 191 14.82 17.62 -21.07
N VAL A 192 13.65 18.25 -20.99
CA VAL A 192 12.72 18.46 -22.11
C VAL A 192 13.06 19.80 -22.78
N SER A 193 14.35 20.16 -22.92
CA SER A 193 14.80 21.38 -23.61
C SER A 193 14.71 21.26 -25.13
N GLY A 194 13.53 20.86 -25.62
CA GLY A 194 13.24 20.66 -27.04
C GLY A 194 11.83 21.08 -27.39
N ARG A 195 11.40 22.26 -26.94
CA ARG A 195 10.33 23.09 -27.53
C ARG A 195 10.26 24.43 -26.82
N SER A 196 10.93 25.43 -27.40
CA SER A 196 10.39 26.80 -27.40
C SER A 196 8.97 26.72 -27.96
N ASP A 197 7.98 27.06 -27.14
CA ASP A 197 6.66 27.63 -27.51
C ASP A 197 5.67 27.36 -26.37
N PHE A 198 5.93 27.98 -25.22
CA PHE A 198 4.87 28.41 -24.32
C PHE A 198 4.84 29.94 -24.40
N HIS A 199 4.20 30.44 -25.44
CA HIS A 199 3.68 31.81 -25.46
C HIS A 199 2.17 31.71 -25.23
N GLN A 200 1.73 32.19 -24.07
CA GLN A 200 0.32 32.43 -23.78
C GLN A 200 -0.19 33.60 -24.63
N PRO A 201 -1.45 33.59 -25.05
CA PRO A 201 -2.34 34.73 -24.91
C PRO A 201 -3.07 34.69 -23.57
#